data_AF-A0AAV2QEL2-F1
#
_entry.id   AF-A0AAV2QEL2-F1
#
_cell.length_a   1.000
_cell.length_b   1.000
_cell.length_c   1.000
_cell.angle_alpha   90.00
_cell.angle_beta   90.00
_cell.angle_gamma   90.00
#
_symmetry.space_group_name_H-M   'P 1'
#
loop_
_entity.id
_entity.type
_entity.pdbx_description
1 polymer ?
#
loop_
_entity_poly.entity_id
_entity_poly.type
_entity_poly.pdbx_seq_one_letter_code
_entity_poly.pdbx_strand_id
1 'polypeptide(L)'
;MSSMKNISGGVGGLVTIALSLEDGHQWSLKEASYRKAVNEDEVPVKMKHVRNLIIGTYTDKNGVLYWQNVANAPPINTDVMAWKFCHCLHITLRDGHPNIIRDSQSKTGKLTEIGDHFKHLKHGYGKLIQRYCELLVCKLKFHQRYPRFPGNMSVSPEELENLAENDANNYFELAVEFLEYMECILNLYEA
;
A
#
# COMPACT_ATOMS: atom_id res chain seq x y z
N MET A 1 46.02 23.20 -42.96
CA MET A 1 45.27 22.13 -42.27
C MET A 1 45.29 22.41 -40.77
N SER A 2 44.24 22.99 -40.21
CA SER A 2 43.91 22.77 -38.80
C SER A 2 42.41 23.00 -38.64
N SER A 3 41.76 21.95 -38.16
CA SER A 3 40.33 21.72 -38.18
C SER A 3 39.63 22.46 -37.05
N MET A 4 38.50 23.10 -37.35
CA MET A 4 37.57 23.61 -36.36
C MET A 4 36.98 22.42 -35.58
N LYS A 5 37.27 22.34 -34.28
CA LYS A 5 36.52 21.46 -33.37
C LYS A 5 35.18 22.11 -33.07
N ASN A 6 34.14 21.56 -33.68
CA ASN A 6 32.75 21.86 -33.35
C ASN A 6 32.46 21.33 -31.93
N ILE A 7 32.20 22.23 -30.98
CA ILE A 7 31.71 21.88 -29.64
C ILE A 7 30.18 21.89 -29.74
N SER A 8 29.59 20.74 -30.04
CA SER A 8 28.14 20.53 -29.85
C SER A 8 27.87 20.29 -28.36
N GLY A 9 27.71 21.37 -27.59
CA GLY A 9 27.24 21.32 -26.21
C GLY A 9 25.80 20.79 -26.17
N GLY A 10 25.64 19.58 -25.64
CA GLY A 10 24.41 18.82 -25.69
C GLY A 10 23.32 19.35 -24.76
N VAL A 11 22.25 19.87 -25.35
CA VAL A 11 20.97 20.13 -24.67
C VAL A 11 20.41 18.85 -24.03
N GLY A 12 20.70 17.68 -24.61
CA GLY A 12 20.30 16.37 -24.07
C GLY A 12 20.96 16.01 -22.73
N GLY A 13 22.20 16.44 -22.47
CA GLY A 13 22.90 16.11 -21.22
C GLY A 13 22.32 16.82 -20.00
N LEU A 14 21.95 18.10 -20.15
CA LEU A 14 21.36 18.90 -19.07
C LEU A 14 19.94 18.43 -18.73
N VAL A 15 19.15 18.03 -19.74
CA VAL A 15 17.80 17.48 -19.54
C VAL A 15 17.86 16.13 -18.79
N THR A 16 18.77 15.23 -19.17
CA THR A 16 18.94 13.94 -18.47
C THR A 16 19.38 14.12 -17.01
N ILE A 17 20.27 15.07 -16.74
CA ILE A 17 20.72 15.38 -15.36
C ILE A 17 19.56 15.97 -14.55
N ALA A 18 18.78 16.90 -15.12
CA ALA A 18 17.62 17.48 -14.43
C ALA A 18 16.57 16.43 -14.07
N LEU A 19 16.23 15.54 -15.00
CA LEU A 19 15.29 14.43 -14.74
C LEU A 19 15.80 13.49 -13.63
N SER A 20 17.09 13.17 -13.64
CA SER A 20 17.69 12.31 -12.61
C SER A 20 17.69 12.96 -11.22
N LEU A 21 17.88 14.28 -11.15
CA LEU A 21 17.83 15.05 -9.90
C LEU A 21 16.40 15.18 -9.36
N GLU A 22 15.42 15.40 -10.25
CA GLU A 22 14.00 15.43 -9.89
C GLU A 22 13.54 14.05 -9.37
N ASP A 23 13.92 12.97 -10.04
CA ASP A 23 13.63 11.60 -9.62
C ASP A 23 14.24 11.30 -8.24
N GLY A 24 15.50 11.69 -8.02
CA GLY A 24 16.18 11.54 -6.72
C GLY A 24 15.50 12.34 -5.60
N HIS A 25 15.05 13.56 -5.88
CA HIS A 25 14.31 14.38 -4.92
C HIS A 25 12.94 13.77 -4.58
N GLN A 26 12.19 13.32 -5.57
CA GLN A 26 10.89 12.65 -5.37
C GLN A 26 11.04 11.37 -4.56
N TRP A 27 12.09 10.59 -4.81
CA TRP A 27 12.40 9.39 -4.04
C TRP A 27 12.64 9.72 -2.55
N SER A 28 13.51 10.69 -2.28
CA SER A 28 13.82 11.15 -0.92
C SER A 28 12.58 11.67 -0.17
N LEU A 29 11.70 12.38 -0.87
CA LEU A 29 10.44 12.89 -0.29
C LEU A 29 9.48 11.76 0.11
N LYS A 30 9.37 10.72 -0.73
CA LYS A 30 8.51 9.55 -0.47
C LYS A 30 9.06 8.72 0.70
N GLU A 31 10.37 8.52 0.77
CA GLU A 31 11.04 7.87 1.91
C GLU A 31 10.77 8.64 3.23
N ALA A 32 11.01 9.95 3.22
CA ALA A 32 10.77 10.80 4.39
C ALA A 32 9.28 10.81 4.80
N SER A 33 8.37 10.71 3.83
CA SER A 33 6.93 10.62 4.10
C SER A 33 6.59 9.28 4.77
N TYR A 34 7.15 8.16 4.32
CA TYR A 34 6.97 6.87 4.99
C TYR A 34 7.46 6.90 6.44
N ARG A 35 8.69 7.36 6.70
CA ARG A 35 9.26 7.46 8.05
C ARG A 35 8.45 8.39 8.98
N LYS A 36 7.82 9.44 8.44
CA LYS A 36 6.97 10.35 9.23
C LYS A 36 5.55 9.81 9.44
N ALA A 37 5.09 8.88 8.61
CA ALA A 37 3.81 8.20 8.77
C ALA A 37 3.93 7.00 9.74
N VAL A 38 5.02 6.24 9.64
CA VAL A 38 5.30 5.03 10.42
C VAL A 38 6.49 5.30 11.35
N ASN A 39 6.20 5.68 12.59
CA ASN A 39 7.17 5.97 13.65
C ASN A 39 6.59 5.60 15.03
N GLU A 40 7.41 5.75 16.06
CA GLU A 40 7.11 5.35 17.44
C GLU A 40 6.27 6.37 18.22
N ASP A 41 6.11 7.60 17.70
CA ASP A 41 5.34 8.63 18.40
C ASP A 41 3.89 8.16 18.59
N GLU A 42 3.37 8.08 19.82
CA GLU A 42 1.99 7.64 20.07
C GLU A 42 0.97 8.76 19.79
N VAL A 43 0.89 9.13 18.51
CA VAL A 43 0.01 10.16 17.96
C VAL A 43 -0.63 9.65 16.67
N PRO A 44 -1.80 10.17 16.26
CA PRO A 44 -2.45 9.78 15.02
C PRO A 44 -1.51 9.85 13.81
N VAL A 45 -1.70 8.93 12.85
CA VAL A 45 -0.94 8.94 11.58
C VAL A 45 -1.15 10.28 10.88
N LYS A 46 -0.05 10.94 10.55
CA LYS A 46 -0.08 12.25 9.88
C LYS A 46 -0.52 12.07 8.41
N MET A 47 -1.80 12.30 8.15
CA MET A 47 -2.43 12.06 6.83
C MET A 47 -1.77 12.78 5.65
N LYS A 48 -1.10 13.91 5.87
CA LYS A 48 -0.30 14.57 4.81
C LYS A 48 0.79 13.66 4.25
N HIS A 49 1.41 12.82 5.08
CA HIS A 49 2.45 11.90 4.66
C HIS A 49 1.88 10.67 3.96
N VAL A 50 0.75 10.14 4.45
CA VAL A 50 0.02 9.06 3.76
C VAL A 50 -0.44 9.52 2.37
N ARG A 51 -0.96 10.74 2.25
CA ARG A 51 -1.34 11.34 0.96
C ARG A 51 -0.16 11.41 -0.02
N ASN A 52 1.03 11.80 0.45
CA ASN A 52 2.22 11.82 -0.40
C ASN A 52 2.59 10.41 -0.90
N LEU A 53 2.44 9.38 -0.06
CA LEU A 53 2.68 7.99 -0.46
C LEU A 53 1.66 7.53 -1.51
N ILE A 54 0.37 7.85 -1.32
CA ILE A 54 -0.69 7.58 -2.30
C ILE A 54 -0.37 8.24 -3.64
N ILE A 55 -0.07 9.55 -3.64
CA ILE A 55 0.33 10.29 -4.85
C ILE A 55 1.53 9.61 -5.51
N GLY A 56 2.52 9.19 -4.70
CA GLY A 56 3.67 8.44 -5.19
C GLY A 56 3.32 7.18 -5.97
N THR A 57 2.33 6.41 -5.52
CA THR A 57 1.87 5.22 -6.27
C THR A 57 1.28 5.56 -7.65
N TYR A 58 0.62 6.72 -7.79
CA TYR A 58 0.11 7.19 -9.08
C TYR A 58 1.22 7.74 -9.98
N THR A 59 2.17 8.47 -9.40
CA THR A 59 3.36 8.94 -10.14
C THR A 59 4.14 7.77 -10.73
N ASP A 60 4.35 6.71 -9.94
CA ASP A 60 5.17 5.56 -10.35
C ASP A 60 4.35 4.50 -11.09
N LYS A 61 3.01 4.62 -11.08
CA LYS A 61 2.04 3.65 -11.61
C LYS A 61 2.20 2.23 -11.03
N ASN A 62 2.73 2.13 -9.81
CA ASN A 62 3.01 0.88 -9.12
C ASN A 62 3.18 1.10 -7.61
N GLY A 63 3.29 0.02 -6.87
CA GLY A 63 3.51 0.00 -5.41
C GLY A 63 4.93 -0.35 -4.98
N VAL A 64 5.87 -0.51 -5.91
CA VAL A 64 7.22 -1.02 -5.64
C VAL A 64 7.95 -0.11 -4.67
N LEU A 65 7.93 1.21 -4.91
CA LEU A 65 8.63 2.16 -4.05
C LEU A 65 8.04 2.21 -2.62
N TYR A 66 6.71 2.04 -2.47
CA TYR A 66 6.10 1.92 -1.15
C TYR A 66 6.73 0.74 -0.38
N TRP A 67 6.81 -0.44 -1.01
CA TRP A 67 7.39 -1.62 -0.37
C TRP A 67 8.91 -1.56 -0.20
N GLN A 68 9.63 -0.84 -1.06
CA GLN A 68 11.05 -0.52 -0.84
C GLN A 68 11.23 0.35 0.41
N ASN A 69 10.38 1.36 0.61
CA ASN A 69 10.41 2.18 1.83
C ASN A 69 10.14 1.34 3.08
N VAL A 70 9.18 0.41 3.02
CA VAL A 70 8.92 -0.56 4.10
C VAL A 70 10.12 -1.47 4.38
N ALA A 71 10.88 -1.85 3.35
CA ALA A 71 12.06 -2.71 3.50
C ALA A 71 13.30 -1.96 4.02
N ASN A 72 13.45 -0.68 3.64
CA ASN A 72 14.62 0.14 3.99
C ASN A 72 14.44 0.90 5.32
N ALA A 73 13.21 1.02 5.82
CA ALA A 73 12.94 1.62 7.12
C ALA A 73 13.43 0.71 8.27
N PRO A 74 13.61 1.27 9.49
CA PRO A 74 13.85 0.48 10.68
C PRO A 74 12.77 -0.62 10.84
N PRO A 75 13.13 -1.82 11.34
CA PRO A 75 12.17 -2.89 11.57
C PRO A 75 11.00 -2.43 12.46
N ILE A 76 9.81 -2.95 12.17
CA ILE A 76 8.59 -2.66 12.92
C ILE A 76 8.66 -3.42 14.25
N ASN A 77 9.25 -2.78 15.27
CA ASN A 77 9.54 -3.41 16.56
C ASN A 77 8.65 -2.93 17.72
N THR A 78 7.85 -1.88 17.50
CA THR A 78 6.89 -1.38 18.49
C THR A 78 5.46 -1.57 17.99
N ASP A 79 4.54 -1.75 18.92
CA ASP A 79 3.12 -1.92 18.63
C ASP A 79 2.52 -0.64 18.00
N VAL A 80 2.97 0.55 18.42
CA VAL A 80 2.64 1.82 17.76
C VAL A 80 3.08 1.84 16.29
N MET A 81 4.33 1.45 15.98
CA MET A 81 4.79 1.39 14.59
C MET A 81 3.99 0.38 13.77
N ALA A 82 3.68 -0.79 14.34
CA ALA A 82 2.92 -1.83 13.65
C ALA A 82 1.49 -1.38 13.34
N TRP A 83 0.83 -0.73 14.30
CA TRP A 83 -0.49 -0.13 14.09
C TRP A 83 -0.46 0.93 12.97
N LYS A 84 0.51 1.85 13.02
CA LYS A 84 0.67 2.90 12.01
C LYS A 84 1.01 2.33 10.63
N PHE A 85 1.81 1.28 10.56
CA PHE A 85 2.10 0.56 9.33
C PHE A 85 0.81 -0.04 8.73
N CYS A 86 0.04 -0.79 9.53
CA CYS A 86 -1.22 -1.39 9.09
C CYS A 86 -2.19 -0.31 8.58
N HIS A 87 -2.33 0.78 9.33
CA HIS A 87 -3.17 1.91 8.95
C HIS A 87 -2.71 2.57 7.64
N CYS A 88 -1.41 2.87 7.52
CA CYS A 88 -0.86 3.49 6.33
C CYS A 88 -1.03 2.59 5.10
N LEU A 89 -0.76 1.29 5.24
CA LEU A 89 -0.92 0.32 4.17
C LEU A 89 -2.39 0.18 3.76
N HIS A 90 -3.31 0.08 4.73
CA HIS A 90 -4.74 -0.02 4.44
C HIS A 90 -5.22 1.14 3.57
N ILE A 91 -4.90 2.37 3.95
CA ILE A 91 -5.32 3.54 3.17
C ILE A 91 -4.64 3.57 1.81
N THR A 92 -3.37 3.16 1.71
CA THR A 92 -2.65 3.11 0.42
C THR A 92 -3.22 2.03 -0.50
N LEU A 93 -3.66 0.88 0.02
CA LEU A 93 -4.38 -0.14 -0.74
C LEU A 93 -5.76 0.33 -1.19
N ARG A 94 -6.41 1.20 -0.40
CA ARG A 94 -7.75 1.73 -0.68
C ARG A 94 -7.72 2.82 -1.75
N ASP A 95 -6.82 3.78 -1.60
CA ASP A 95 -6.82 5.05 -2.34
C ASP A 95 -5.63 5.20 -3.30
N GLY A 96 -4.71 4.24 -3.34
CA GLY A 96 -3.54 4.24 -4.21
C GLY A 96 -3.82 3.74 -5.63
N HIS A 97 -2.81 3.84 -6.49
CA HIS A 97 -2.86 3.32 -7.86
C HIS A 97 -3.16 1.81 -7.83
N PRO A 98 -4.07 1.25 -8.66
CA PRO A 98 -4.52 -0.15 -8.56
C PRO A 98 -3.42 -1.20 -8.48
N ASN A 99 -2.29 -0.97 -9.17
CA ASN A 99 -1.12 -1.84 -9.10
C ASN A 99 -0.52 -2.02 -7.69
N ILE A 100 -0.76 -1.11 -6.72
CA ILE A 100 -0.32 -1.31 -5.34
C ILE A 100 -0.89 -2.62 -4.76
N ILE A 101 -2.13 -2.96 -5.09
CA ILE A 101 -2.78 -4.19 -4.61
C ILE A 101 -2.07 -5.40 -5.21
N ARG A 102 -1.85 -5.39 -6.53
CA ARG A 102 -1.12 -6.45 -7.25
C ARG A 102 0.29 -6.63 -6.68
N ASP A 103 1.03 -5.54 -6.52
CA ASP A 103 2.42 -5.58 -6.05
C ASP A 103 2.49 -6.01 -4.57
N SER A 104 1.41 -5.80 -3.80
CA SER A 104 1.27 -6.23 -2.40
C SER A 104 0.90 -7.71 -2.25
N GLN A 105 0.44 -8.41 -3.29
CA GLN A 105 0.06 -9.83 -3.19
C GLN A 105 1.22 -10.70 -2.66
N SER A 106 2.44 -10.39 -3.09
CA SER A 106 3.68 -11.07 -2.63
C SER A 106 4.05 -10.80 -1.17
N LYS A 107 3.32 -9.90 -0.48
CA LYS A 107 3.64 -9.43 0.88
C LYS A 107 2.70 -9.95 1.96
N THR A 108 1.75 -10.81 1.60
CA THR A 108 0.84 -11.48 2.54
C THR A 108 1.58 -12.26 3.63
N GLY A 109 2.70 -12.92 3.30
CA GLY A 109 3.57 -13.59 4.27
C GLY A 109 4.12 -12.62 5.32
N LYS A 110 4.64 -11.47 4.89
CA LYS A 110 5.13 -10.41 5.80
C LYS A 110 4.04 -9.88 6.73
N LEU A 111 2.81 -9.72 6.24
CA LEU A 111 1.68 -9.29 7.07
C LEU A 111 1.35 -10.34 8.13
N THR A 112 1.38 -11.62 7.77
CA THR A 112 1.16 -12.73 8.69
C THR A 112 2.24 -12.75 9.77
N GLU A 113 3.51 -12.62 9.39
CA GLU A 113 4.66 -12.56 10.32
C GLU A 113 4.54 -11.39 11.31
N ILE A 114 4.12 -10.20 10.86
CA ILE A 114 3.90 -9.04 11.73
C ILE A 114 2.77 -9.34 12.73
N GLY A 115 1.64 -9.87 12.27
CA GLY A 115 0.53 -10.24 13.15
C GLY A 115 0.94 -11.27 14.20
N ASP A 116 1.68 -12.29 13.78
CA ASP A 116 2.21 -13.35 14.65
C ASP A 116 3.23 -12.84 15.66
N HIS A 117 4.01 -11.82 15.31
CA HIS A 117 4.96 -11.20 16.23
C HIS A 117 4.25 -10.51 17.40
N PHE A 118 3.18 -9.76 17.12
CA PHE A 118 2.48 -8.96 18.12
C PHE A 118 1.35 -9.69 18.85
N LYS A 119 0.89 -10.87 18.39
CA LYS A 119 -0.24 -11.59 19.01
C LYS A 119 -0.03 -11.99 20.47
N HIS A 120 1.23 -12.14 20.91
CA HIS A 120 1.57 -12.54 22.29
C HIS A 120 1.65 -11.35 23.26
N LEU A 121 1.56 -10.12 22.75
CA LEU A 121 1.67 -8.92 23.55
C LEU A 121 0.40 -8.74 24.39
N LYS A 122 0.52 -8.93 25.71
CA LYS A 122 -0.61 -8.89 26.67
C LYS A 122 -1.14 -7.48 26.97
N HIS A 123 -0.33 -6.45 26.73
CA HIS A 123 -0.65 -5.05 27.01
C HIS A 123 -0.29 -4.19 25.80
N GLY A 124 -1.11 -3.18 25.49
CA GLY A 124 -0.92 -2.35 24.29
C GLY A 124 -1.73 -2.89 23.10
N TYR A 125 -1.23 -2.69 21.89
CA TYR A 125 -2.03 -2.88 20.66
C TYR A 125 -1.92 -4.28 20.04
N GLY A 126 -1.37 -5.27 20.74
CA GLY A 126 -1.04 -6.59 20.19
C GLY A 126 -2.20 -7.29 19.47
N LYS A 127 -3.33 -7.45 20.17
CA LYS A 127 -4.56 -8.07 19.62
C LYS A 127 -5.12 -7.25 18.44
N LEU A 128 -5.11 -5.92 18.55
CA LEU A 128 -5.53 -5.01 17.48
C LEU A 128 -4.66 -5.17 16.22
N ILE A 129 -3.34 -5.24 16.37
CA ILE A 129 -2.39 -5.44 15.27
C ILE A 129 -2.62 -6.78 14.59
N GLN A 130 -2.77 -7.86 15.37
CA GLN A 130 -3.05 -9.18 14.82
C GLN A 130 -4.30 -9.15 13.92
N ARG A 131 -5.43 -8.63 14.45
CA ARG A 131 -6.68 -8.54 13.68
C ARG A 131 -6.56 -7.62 12.47
N TYR A 132 -5.76 -6.55 12.55
CA TYR A 132 -5.55 -5.65 11.43
C TYR A 132 -4.71 -6.33 10.32
N CYS A 133 -3.67 -7.08 10.68
CA CYS A 133 -2.91 -7.87 9.72
C CYS A 133 -3.80 -8.92 9.03
N GLU A 134 -4.67 -9.62 9.78
CA GLU A 134 -5.67 -10.55 9.24
C GLU A 134 -6.61 -9.87 8.24
N LEU A 135 -7.13 -8.68 8.57
CA LEU A 135 -7.97 -7.88 7.66
C LEU A 135 -7.22 -7.50 6.37
N LEU A 136 -5.96 -7.06 6.47
CA LEU A 136 -5.16 -6.71 5.30
C LEU A 136 -4.86 -7.92 4.40
N VAL A 137 -4.60 -9.10 5.00
CA VAL A 137 -4.45 -10.34 4.24
C VAL A 137 -5.77 -10.74 3.58
N CYS A 138 -6.89 -10.65 4.29
CA CYS A 138 -8.22 -10.89 3.74
C CYS A 138 -8.50 -9.98 2.53
N LYS A 139 -8.18 -8.68 2.64
CA LYS A 139 -8.26 -7.71 1.54
C LYS A 139 -7.48 -8.16 0.31
N LEU A 140 -6.23 -8.56 0.49
CA LEU A 140 -5.37 -8.99 -0.61
C LEU A 140 -5.88 -10.28 -1.26
N LYS A 141 -6.34 -11.26 -0.47
CA LYS A 141 -6.96 -12.49 -0.98
C LYS A 141 -8.22 -12.21 -1.79
N PHE A 142 -9.10 -11.34 -1.31
CA PHE A 142 -10.27 -10.89 -2.07
C PHE A 142 -9.87 -10.35 -3.44
N HIS A 143 -8.91 -9.41 -3.49
CA HIS A 143 -8.46 -8.85 -4.77
C HIS A 143 -7.63 -9.81 -5.63
N GLN A 144 -7.12 -10.90 -5.07
CA GLN A 144 -6.49 -11.96 -5.87
C GLN A 144 -7.55 -12.73 -6.66
N ARG A 145 -8.72 -13.00 -6.04
CA ARG A 145 -9.87 -13.66 -6.67
C ARG A 145 -10.63 -12.72 -7.60
N TYR A 146 -10.83 -11.46 -7.19
CA TYR A 146 -11.60 -10.46 -7.90
C TYR A 146 -10.76 -9.21 -8.24
N PRO A 147 -9.79 -9.32 -9.17
CA PRO A 147 -8.83 -8.24 -9.47
C PRO A 147 -9.48 -7.02 -10.15
N ARG A 148 -10.70 -7.15 -10.67
CA ARG A 148 -11.45 -6.05 -11.28
C ARG A 148 -12.11 -5.13 -10.24
N PHE A 149 -12.21 -5.54 -8.97
CA PHE A 149 -12.73 -4.66 -7.92
C PHE A 149 -11.73 -3.57 -7.56
N PRO A 150 -12.18 -2.31 -7.41
CA PRO A 150 -11.32 -1.22 -6.98
C PRO A 150 -10.94 -1.36 -5.51
N GLY A 151 -9.80 -0.77 -5.12
CA GLY A 151 -9.27 -0.85 -3.76
C GLY A 151 -10.20 -0.28 -2.68
N ASN A 152 -11.07 0.67 -3.03
CA ASN A 152 -12.10 1.21 -2.15
C ASN A 152 -13.37 0.37 -2.08
N MET A 153 -13.45 -0.75 -2.82
CA MET A 153 -14.58 -1.67 -2.89
C MET A 153 -15.90 -1.04 -3.36
N SER A 154 -15.85 0.16 -3.94
CA SER A 154 -17.03 0.87 -4.44
C SER A 154 -17.23 0.55 -5.91
N VAL A 155 -18.32 -0.14 -6.23
CA VAL A 155 -18.74 -0.46 -7.61
C VAL A 155 -20.18 -0.04 -7.82
N SER A 156 -20.53 0.38 -9.03
CA SER A 156 -21.93 0.64 -9.41
C SER A 156 -22.71 -0.68 -9.54
N PRO A 157 -24.06 -0.66 -9.51
CA PRO A 157 -24.86 -1.84 -9.78
C PRO A 157 -24.55 -2.48 -11.13
N GLU A 158 -24.35 -1.66 -12.18
CA GLU A 158 -23.98 -2.13 -13.51
C GLU A 158 -22.59 -2.78 -13.53
N GLU A 159 -21.62 -2.21 -12.83
CA GLU A 159 -20.29 -2.81 -12.68
C GLU A 159 -20.37 -4.14 -11.93
N LEU A 160 -21.19 -4.22 -10.88
CA LEU A 160 -21.41 -5.44 -10.10
C LEU A 160 -22.03 -6.56 -10.95
N GLU A 161 -23.06 -6.24 -11.75
CA GLU A 161 -23.66 -7.19 -12.69
C GLU A 161 -22.63 -7.72 -13.70
N ASN A 162 -21.79 -6.82 -14.23
CA ASN A 162 -20.69 -7.15 -15.14
C ASN A 162 -19.54 -7.92 -14.47
N LEU A 163 -19.39 -7.84 -13.16
CA LEU A 163 -18.39 -8.59 -12.38
C LEU A 163 -18.89 -10.00 -12.03
N ALA A 164 -20.19 -10.14 -11.79
CA ALA A 164 -20.84 -11.42 -11.51
C ALA A 164 -21.25 -12.18 -12.79
N GLU A 165 -21.08 -11.58 -13.97
CA GLU A 165 -21.41 -12.19 -15.27
C GLU A 165 -22.88 -12.64 -15.39
N ASN A 166 -23.76 -11.99 -14.63
CA ASN A 166 -25.18 -12.36 -14.50
C ASN A 166 -25.41 -13.85 -14.12
N ASP A 167 -24.46 -14.48 -13.42
CA ASP A 167 -24.55 -15.86 -12.94
C ASP A 167 -24.88 -15.89 -11.43
N ALA A 168 -25.93 -16.60 -11.06
CA ALA A 168 -26.38 -16.73 -9.67
C ALA A 168 -25.30 -17.32 -8.74
N ASN A 169 -24.45 -18.21 -9.24
CA ASN A 169 -23.36 -18.80 -8.46
C ASN A 169 -22.27 -17.75 -8.17
N ASN A 170 -21.90 -16.92 -9.15
CA ASN A 170 -20.92 -15.85 -8.96
C ASN A 170 -21.42 -14.81 -7.93
N TYR A 171 -22.71 -14.47 -7.95
CA TYR A 171 -23.30 -13.62 -6.91
C TYR A 171 -23.21 -14.25 -5.51
N PHE A 172 -23.51 -15.55 -5.41
CA PHE A 172 -23.44 -16.26 -4.14
C PHE A 172 -22.00 -16.31 -3.60
N GLU A 173 -21.02 -16.68 -4.43
CA GLU A 173 -19.61 -16.71 -4.05
C GLU A 173 -19.13 -15.33 -3.60
N LEU A 174 -19.45 -14.29 -4.36
CA LEU A 174 -19.10 -12.92 -4.01
C LEU A 174 -19.73 -12.49 -2.68
N ALA A 175 -20.97 -12.89 -2.39
CA ALA A 175 -21.62 -12.60 -1.12
C ALA A 175 -20.89 -13.30 0.05
N VAL A 176 -20.45 -14.55 -0.11
CA VAL A 176 -19.63 -15.26 0.89
C VAL A 176 -18.33 -14.52 1.16
N GLU A 177 -17.65 -14.05 0.11
CA GLU A 177 -16.40 -13.30 0.22
C GLU A 177 -16.59 -11.96 0.94
N PHE A 178 -17.70 -11.27 0.70
CA PHE A 178 -18.06 -10.06 1.45
C PHE A 178 -18.35 -10.37 2.93
N LEU A 179 -19.00 -11.49 3.24
CA LEU A 179 -19.23 -11.92 4.63
C LEU A 179 -17.89 -12.16 5.36
N GLU A 180 -16.94 -12.87 4.74
CA GLU A 180 -15.59 -13.08 5.30
C GLU A 180 -14.86 -11.73 5.53
N TYR A 181 -14.96 -10.81 4.56
CA TYR A 181 -14.33 -9.49 4.67
C TYR A 181 -14.94 -8.64 5.79
N MET A 182 -16.27 -8.67 5.94
CA MET A 182 -16.99 -8.00 7.03
C MET A 182 -16.65 -8.62 8.39
N GLU A 183 -16.54 -9.94 8.48
CA GLU A 183 -16.12 -10.63 9.71
C GLU A 183 -14.73 -10.17 10.16
N CYS A 184 -13.78 -10.00 9.23
CA CYS A 184 -12.46 -9.46 9.55
C CYS A 184 -12.52 -8.02 10.09
N ILE A 185 -13.41 -7.19 9.54
CA ILE A 185 -13.62 -5.80 10.02
C ILE A 185 -14.22 -5.81 11.44
N LEU A 186 -15.22 -6.66 11.69
CA LEU A 186 -15.85 -6.79 13.01
C LEU A 186 -14.86 -7.32 14.05
N ASN A 187 -14.06 -8.34 13.70
CA ASN A 187 -13.02 -8.88 14.57
C ASN A 187 -11.98 -7.82 14.97
N LEU A 188 -11.64 -6.89 14.06
CA LEU A 188 -10.78 -5.74 14.38
C LEU A 188 -11.48 -4.73 15.30
N TYR A 189 -12.77 -4.49 15.10
CA TYR A 189 -13.55 -3.58 15.94
C TYR A 189 -13.71 -4.09 17.39
N GLU A 190 -13.85 -5.40 17.57
CA GLU A 190 -14.02 -6.07 18.87
C GLU A 190 -12.69 -6.41 19.58
N ALA A 191 -11.55 -6.13 18.94
CA ALA A 191 -10.23 -6.48 19.46
C ALA A 191 -9.84 -5.65 20.69
#